data_AF-A0AA38HE73-F1
#
_entry.id   AF-A0AA38HE73-F1
#
_cell.length_a   1.000
_cell.length_b   1.000
_cell.length_c   1.000
_cell.angle_alpha   90.00
_cell.angle_beta   90.00
_cell.angle_gamma   90.00
#
_symmetry.space_group_name_H-M   'P 1'
#
loop_
_entity.id
_entity.type
_entity.pdbx_description
1 polymer ?
#
loop_
_entity_poly.entity_id
_entity_poly.type
_entity_poly.pdbx_seq_one_letter_code
_entity_poly.pdbx_strand_id
1 'polypeptide(L)' 'VVDFWATWCGPCKLISPHFEKLEQKYPQIKFVKVDVDEQAEVAQEVGVRAMPTFVAYNKGEKVKDLTGAQPAKL' A
#
# COMPACT_ATOMS: atom_id res chain seq x y z
N VAL A 1 -2.37 -6.93 2.50
CA VAL A 1 -2.17 -5.47 2.56
C VAL A 1 -1.74 -5.00 1.19
N VAL A 2 -2.34 -3.94 0.68
CA VAL A 2 -2.03 -3.36 -0.64
C VAL A 2 -1.33 -2.03 -0.43
N ASP A 3 -0.17 -1.82 -1.06
CA ASP A 3 0.55 -0.55 -1.15
C ASP A 3 0.23 0.11 -2.50
N PHE A 4 -0.52 1.20 -2.47
CA PHE A 4 -0.76 2.04 -3.64
C PHE A 4 0.35 3.09 -3.74
N TRP A 5 1.20 2.92 -4.76
CA TRP A 5 2.44 3.68 -4.93
C TRP A 5 2.53 4.26 -6.35
N ALA A 6 3.54 5.10 -6.58
CA ALA A 6 3.86 5.64 -7.89
C ALA A 6 5.38 5.79 -8.08
N THR A 7 5.86 5.74 -9.32
CA THR A 7 7.31 5.85 -9.63
C THR A 7 7.92 7.21 -9.28
N TRP A 8 7.12 8.26 -9.37
CA TRP A 8 7.48 9.64 -9.03
C TRP A 8 7.31 9.98 -7.54
N CYS A 9 6.74 9.07 -6.75
CA CYS A 9 6.48 9.28 -5.33
C CYS A 9 7.75 9.03 -4.49
N GLY A 10 8.42 10.11 -4.07
CA GLY A 10 9.57 10.05 -3.16
C GLY A 10 9.31 9.30 -1.84
N PRO A 11 8.22 9.60 -1.11
CA PRO A 11 7.87 8.89 0.13
C PRO A 11 7.64 7.38 -0.07
N CYS A 12 7.12 6.97 -1.22
CA CYS A 12 6.90 5.56 -1.56
C CYS A 12 8.24 4.79 -1.61
N LYS A 13 9.27 5.39 -2.23
CA LYS A 13 10.62 4.81 -2.28
C LYS A 13 11.23 4.65 -0.89
N LEU A 14 10.96 5.59 0.02
CA LEU A 14 11.47 5.53 1.40
C LEU A 14 10.85 4.39 2.22
N ILE A 15 9.56 4.11 2.04
CA ILE A 15 8.85 3.10 2.83
C ILE A 15 8.85 1.70 2.20
N SER A 16 9.11 1.56 0.90
CA SER A 16 9.15 0.25 0.21
C SER A 16 9.99 -0.80 0.94
N PRO A 17 11.23 -0.51 1.40
CA PRO A 17 12.04 -1.53 2.10
C PRO A 17 11.44 -1.96 3.44
N HIS A 18 10.64 -1.10 4.08
CA HIS A 18 9.93 -1.46 5.30
C HIS A 18 8.73 -2.36 5.00
N PHE A 19 7.98 -2.04 3.94
CA PHE A 19 6.86 -2.86 3.47
C PHE A 19 7.32 -4.28 3.09
N GLU A 20 8.44 -4.41 2.37
CA GLU A 20 9.04 -5.70 2.02
C GLU A 20 9.49 -6.51 3.26
N LYS A 21 9.99 -5.84 4.31
CA LYS A 21 10.30 -6.51 5.58
C LYS A 21 9.05 -7.03 6.29
N LEU A 22 7.93 -6.30 6.22
CA LEU A 22 6.66 -6.77 6.77
C LEU A 22 6.13 -7.97 6.00
N GLU A 23 6.26 -7.97 4.67
CA GLU A 23 5.93 -9.12 3.83
C GLU A 23 6.70 -10.38 4.26
N GLN A 24 8.02 -10.26 4.45
CA GLN A 24 8.84 -11.38 4.92
C GLN A 24 8.49 -11.83 6.35
N LYS A 25 8.15 -10.87 7.23
CA LYS A 25 7.83 -11.14 8.64
C LYS A 25 6.46 -11.81 8.83
N TYR A 26 5.51 -11.52 7.93
CA TYR A 26 4.14 -12.01 8.02
C TYR A 26 3.75 -12.81 6.76
N PRO A 27 4.38 -13.99 6.51
CA PRO A 27 4.16 -14.78 5.30
C PRO A 27 2.72 -15.28 5.12
N GLN A 28 1.93 -15.30 6.19
CA GLN A 28 0.50 -15.64 6.17
C GLN A 28 -0.39 -14.50 5.62
N ILE A 29 0.15 -13.29 5.50
CA ILE A 29 -0.55 -12.13 4.96
C ILE A 29 -0.03 -11.89 3.55
N LYS A 30 -0.95 -11.74 2.58
CA LYS A 30 -0.56 -11.36 1.22
C LYS A 30 -0.26 -9.87 1.16
N PHE A 31 0.95 -9.50 0.76
CA PHE A 31 1.34 -8.12 0.45
C PHE A 31 1.32 -7.93 -1.07
N VAL A 32 0.82 -6.79 -1.53
CA VAL A 32 0.67 -6.48 -2.95
C VAL A 32 1.03 -5.01 -3.15
N LYS A 33 1.72 -4.69 -4.24
CA LYS A 33 2.00 -3.31 -4.65
C LYS A 33 1.21 -3.01 -5.91
N VAL A 34 0.54 -1.87 -5.95
CA VAL A 34 -0.25 -1.41 -7.09
C VAL A 34 0.30 -0.05 -7.51
N ASP A 35 0.81 0.02 -8.74
CA ASP A 35 1.17 1.29 -9.35
C ASP A 35 -0.12 2.02 -9.77
N VAL A 36 -0.36 3.19 -9.21
CA VAL A 36 -1.57 3.98 -9.49
C VAL A 36 -1.59 4.55 -10.91
N ASP A 37 -0.43 4.70 -11.55
CA ASP A 37 -0.33 5.19 -12.93
C ASP A 37 -0.72 4.08 -13.91
N GLU A 38 -0.39 2.81 -13.61
CA GLU A 38 -0.76 1.65 -14.43
C GLU A 38 -2.17 1.13 -14.14
N GLN A 39 -2.66 1.28 -12.90
CA GLN A 39 -3.92 0.74 -12.41
C GLN A 39 -4.85 1.84 -11.86
N ALA A 40 -5.06 2.88 -12.66
CA ALA A 40 -5.83 4.07 -12.28
C ALA A 40 -7.29 3.74 -11.86
N GLU A 41 -7.97 2.84 -12.58
CA GLU A 41 -9.34 2.43 -12.25
C GLU A 41 -9.43 1.77 -10.86
N VAL A 42 -8.48 0.89 -10.54
CA VAL A 42 -8.40 0.22 -9.24
C VAL A 42 -8.12 1.23 -8.13
N ALA A 43 -7.19 2.16 -8.35
CA ALA A 43 -6.87 3.20 -7.39
C ALA A 43 -8.10 4.10 -7.11
N GLN A 44 -8.87 4.42 -8.15
CA GLN A 44 -10.11 5.19 -8.03
C GLN A 44 -11.21 4.44 -7.28
N GLU A 45 -11.45 3.17 -7.61
CA GLU A 45 -12.46 2.32 -6.96
C GLU A 45 -12.20 2.19 -5.45
N VAL A 46 -10.93 2.05 -5.07
CA VAL A 46 -10.51 1.95 -3.66
C VAL A 46 -10.47 3.32 -2.95
N GLY A 47 -10.62 4.41 -3.70
CA GLY A 47 -10.64 5.78 -3.17
C GLY A 47 -9.27 6.30 -2.76
N VAL A 48 -8.20 5.88 -3.43
CA VAL A 48 -6.83 6.35 -3.20
C VAL A 48 -6.71 7.80 -3.66
N ARG A 49 -6.26 8.70 -2.76
CA ARG A 49 -6.13 10.15 -3.04
C ARG A 49 -4.72 10.68 -2.89
N ALA A 50 -3.82 9.89 -2.31
CA ALA A 50 -2.44 10.27 -2.05
C ALA A 50 -1.56 9.02 -1.98
N MET A 51 -0.29 9.17 -2.33
CA MET A 51 0.68 8.08 -2.32
C MET A 51 1.79 8.35 -1.28
N PRO A 52 2.24 7.31 -0.56
CA PRO A 52 1.68 5.97 -0.55
C PRO A 52 0.36 5.92 0.24
N THR A 53 -0.55 5.03 -0.15
CA THR A 53 -1.70 4.63 0.68
C THR A 53 -1.67 3.11 0.83
N PHE A 54 -1.74 2.65 2.07
CA PHE A 54 -1.80 1.23 2.40
C PHE A 54 -3.21 0.85 2.77
N VAL A 55 -3.73 -0.22 2.20
CA VAL A 55 -5.07 -0.73 2.50
C VAL A 55 -5.00 -2.18 2.95
N ALA A 56 -5.53 -2.45 4.13
CA ALA A 56 -5.70 -3.79 4.65
C ALA A 56 -7.09 -4.31 4.30
N TYR A 57 -7.12 -5.55 3.81
CA TYR A 57 -8.35 -6.28 3.51
C TYR A 57 -8.39 -7.56 4.34
N ASN A 58 -9.58 -7.93 4.80
CA ASN A 58 -9.85 -9.21 5.43
C ASN A 58 -11.12 -9.81 4.80
N LYS A 59 -11.03 -11.03 4.28
CA LYS A 59 -12.15 -11.72 3.60
C LYS A 59 -12.84 -10.88 2.51
N GLY A 60 -12.07 -10.07 1.79
CA GLY A 60 -12.58 -9.20 0.71
C GLY A 60 -13.05 -7.82 1.16
N GLU A 61 -13.18 -7.57 2.46
CA GLU A 61 -13.62 -6.27 2.98
C GLU A 61 -12.45 -5.40 3.40
N LYS A 62 -12.52 -4.10 3.12
CA LYS A 62 -11.56 -3.09 3.59
C LYS A 62 -11.70 -2.94 5.10
N VAL A 63 -10.66 -3.29 5.85
CA VAL A 63 -10.66 -3.17 7.32
C VAL A 63 -10.01 -1.90 7.82
N LYS A 64 -8.97 -1.42 7.13
CA LYS A 64 -8.22 -0.22 7.52
C LYS A 64 -7.42 0.33 6.36
N ASP A 65 -7.24 1.64 6.33
CA ASP A 65 -6.29 2.34 5.48
C ASP A 65 -5.34 3.24 6.28
N LEU A 66 -4.17 3.46 5.68
CA LEU A 66 -3.13 4.35 6.18
C LEU A 66 -2.57 5.14 5.01
N THR A 67 -2.63 6.46 5.08
CA THR A 67 -2.02 7.34 4.08
C THR A 67 -0.69 7.90 4.59
N GLY A 68 0.32 7.93 3.72
CA GLY A 68 1.64 8.49 3.99
C GLY A 68 2.68 7.46 4.44
N ALA A 69 3.95 7.86 4.35
CA ALA A 69 5.10 7.01 4.63
C ALA A 69 5.53 7.07 6.11
N GLN A 70 4.76 6.45 7.00
CA GLN A 70 5.07 6.40 8.45
C GLN A 70 5.29 4.95 8.91
N PRO A 71 6.56 4.46 8.95
CA PRO A 71 6.86 3.06 9.28
C PRO A 71 6.30 2.59 10.63
N ALA A 72 6.28 3.44 11.64
CA ALA A 72 5.76 3.08 12.96
C ALA A 72 4.22 2.86 12.99
N LYS A 73 3.51 3.29 11.96
CA LYS A 73 2.05 3.15 11.83
C LYS A 73 1.63 2.05 10.84
N LEU A 74 2.58 1.58 10.03
CA LEU A 74 2.39 0.54 9.01
C LEU A 74 2.62 -0.84 9.63
#